data_AF-A0A2A2K0W9-F1
#
_entry.id   AF-A0A2A2K0W9-F1
#
_cell.length_a   1.000
_cell.length_b   1.000
_cell.length_c   1.000
_cell.angle_alpha   90.00
_cell.angle_beta   90.00
_cell.angle_gamma   90.00
#
_symmetry.space_group_name_H-M   'P 1'
#
loop_
_entity.id
_entity.type
_entity.pdbx_description
1 polymer ?
#
loop_
_entity_poly.entity_id
_entity_poly.type
_entity_poly.pdbx_seq_one_letter_code
_entity_poly.pdbx_strand_id
1 'polypeptide(L)'
;MANSKDVKCVIFDKDGTLVDFHKMWLPWAVDTVRLCEAATKMPVGSAVYKTLGVDPHLGKVSFKLDAKKNPKLKKRLPSPNKANLRSLGIP
;
A
#
# COMPACT_ATOMS: atom_id res chain seq x y z
N MET A 1 13.55 29.31 33.21
CA MET A 1 13.64 29.73 31.80
C MET A 1 13.83 28.46 30.98
N ALA A 2 12.87 28.11 30.13
CA ALA A 2 12.93 26.87 29.35
C ALA A 2 14.01 26.99 28.28
N ASN A 3 15.01 26.11 28.33
CA ASN A 3 16.00 25.95 27.27
C ASN A 3 15.32 25.24 26.09
N SER A 4 14.58 25.99 25.28
CA SER A 4 14.01 25.51 24.03
C SER A 4 15.15 25.25 23.06
N LYS A 5 15.55 23.98 22.93
CA LYS A 5 16.50 23.56 21.91
C LYS A 5 15.89 23.91 20.55
N ASP A 6 16.47 24.91 19.87
CA ASP A 6 16.07 25.29 18.52
C ASP A 6 16.28 24.11 17.57
N VAL A 7 15.18 23.47 17.19
CA VAL A 7 15.19 22.39 16.22
C VAL A 7 15.42 22.99 14.84
N LYS A 8 16.62 22.77 14.28
CA LYS A 8 17.00 23.32 12.98
C LYS A 8 16.53 22.50 11.78
N CYS A 9 16.26 21.21 11.99
CA CYS A 9 15.86 20.29 10.93
C CYS A 9 15.12 19.08 11.53
N VAL A 10 14.06 18.64 10.86
CA VAL A 10 13.34 17.42 11.18
C VAL A 10 13.21 16.60 9.89
N ILE A 11 13.58 15.33 9.97
CA ILE A 11 13.45 14.38 8.86
C ILE A 11 12.41 13.34 9.26
N PHE A 12 11.35 13.24 8.45
CA PHE A 12 10.34 12.21 8.59
C PHE A 12 10.49 11.18 7.47
N ASP A 13 10.34 9.92 7.83
CA ASP A 13 10.08 8.88 6.83
C ASP A 13 8.66 9.04 6.27
N LYS A 14 8.48 8.77 4.96
CA LYS A 14 7.21 9.04 4.27
C LYS A 14 6.17 7.94 4.52
N ASP A 15 6.53 6.67 4.36
CA ASP A 15 5.59 5.55 4.30
C ASP A 15 5.54 4.85 5.65
N GLY A 16 4.42 4.97 6.37
CA GLY A 16 4.27 4.36 7.70
C GLY A 16 4.74 5.23 8.87
N THR A 17 5.28 6.42 8.61
CA THR A 17 5.54 7.44 9.64
C THR A 17 4.73 8.71 9.41
N LEU A 18 4.89 9.39 8.26
CA LEU A 18 4.11 10.60 7.95
C LEU A 18 2.76 10.28 7.27
N VAL A 19 2.74 9.28 6.40
CA VAL A 19 1.55 8.92 5.59
C VAL A 19 1.16 7.47 5.83
N ASP A 20 -0.11 7.29 6.20
CA ASP A 20 -0.77 5.98 6.26
C ASP A 20 -1.54 5.74 4.96
N PHE A 21 -0.92 4.98 4.05
CA PHE A 21 -1.47 4.68 2.73
C PHE A 21 -2.80 3.97 2.79
N HIS A 22 -3.03 3.13 3.80
CA HIS A 22 -4.30 2.46 3.95
C HIS A 22 -5.39 3.48 4.26
N LYS A 23 -5.13 4.39 5.21
CA LYS A 23 -6.10 5.43 5.59
C LYS A 23 -6.37 6.45 4.50
N MET A 24 -5.38 6.81 3.68
CA MET A 24 -5.60 7.77 2.59
C MET A 24 -6.27 7.14 1.37
N TRP A 25 -5.90 5.92 1.02
CA TRP A 25 -6.31 5.31 -0.24
C TRP A 25 -7.69 4.66 -0.18
N LEU A 26 -8.12 4.16 1.00
CA LEU A 26 -9.43 3.55 1.18
C LEU A 26 -10.59 4.52 0.92
N PRO A 27 -10.65 5.72 1.54
CA PRO A 27 -11.72 6.68 1.27
C PRO A 27 -11.76 7.07 -0.21
N TRP A 28 -10.60 7.34 -0.81
CA TRP A 28 -10.50 7.67 -2.23
C TRP A 28 -11.02 6.55 -3.14
N ALA A 29 -10.71 5.28 -2.84
CA ALA A 29 -11.18 4.15 -3.63
C ALA A 29 -12.70 3.98 -3.53
N VAL A 30 -13.27 4.17 -2.34
CA VAL A 30 -14.72 4.14 -2.11
C VAL A 30 -15.42 5.25 -2.89
N ASP A 31 -14.90 6.47 -2.83
CA ASP A 31 -15.46 7.61 -3.57
C ASP A 31 -15.36 7.41 -5.08
N THR A 32 -14.24 6.86 -5.56
CA THR A 32 -14.04 6.56 -6.98
C THR A 32 -15.08 5.54 -7.46
N VAL A 33 -15.30 4.45 -6.72
CA VAL A 33 -16.35 3.47 -7.05
C VAL A 33 -17.71 4.14 -7.11
N ARG A 34 -18.06 4.93 -6.10
CA ARG A 34 -19.33 5.67 -6.07
C ARG A 34 -19.52 6.56 -7.29
N LEU A 35 -18.48 7.31 -7.67
CA LEU A 35 -18.52 8.19 -8.85
C LEU A 35 -18.65 7.40 -10.16
N CYS A 36 -17.92 6.30 -10.30
CA CYS A 36 -18.01 5.43 -11.47
C CYS A 36 -19.41 4.81 -11.61
N GLU A 37 -19.98 4.30 -10.52
CA GLU A 37 -21.33 3.72 -10.54
C GLU A 37 -22.39 4.79 -10.83
N ALA A 38 -22.22 6.01 -10.29
CA ALA A 38 -23.12 7.13 -10.56
C ALA A 38 -23.10 7.57 -12.03
N ALA A 39 -21.91 7.57 -12.67
CA ALA A 39 -21.74 7.97 -14.06
C ALA A 39 -22.17 6.88 -15.06
N THR A 40 -21.89 5.62 -14.75
CA THR A 40 -22.19 4.50 -15.65
C THR A 40 -23.57 3.89 -15.44
N LYS A 41 -24.20 4.13 -14.27
CA LYS A 41 -25.40 3.44 -13.80
C LYS A 41 -25.24 1.92 -13.75
N MET A 42 -24.01 1.44 -13.60
CA MET A 42 -23.66 0.01 -13.53
C MET A 42 -22.96 -0.30 -12.21
N PRO A 43 -23.15 -1.50 -11.62
CA PRO A 43 -22.46 -1.90 -10.39
C PRO A 43 -21.03 -2.36 -10.69
N VAL A 44 -20.13 -1.39 -10.93
CA VAL A 44 -18.72 -1.66 -11.31
C VAL A 44 -17.78 -1.82 -10.11
N GLY A 45 -18.26 -1.62 -8.88
CA GLY A 45 -17.42 -1.58 -7.68
C GLY A 45 -16.49 -2.78 -7.52
N SER A 46 -16.98 -4.01 -7.72
CA SER A 46 -16.16 -5.23 -7.60
C SER A 46 -14.96 -5.24 -8.56
N ALA A 47 -15.16 -4.83 -9.81
CA ALA A 47 -14.09 -4.78 -10.81
C ALA A 47 -13.06 -3.68 -10.49
N VAL A 48 -13.54 -2.51 -10.05
CA VAL A 48 -12.69 -1.38 -9.67
C VAL A 48 -11.87 -1.71 -8.43
N TYR A 49 -12.49 -2.20 -7.35
CA TYR A 49 -11.79 -2.61 -6.12
C TYR A 49 -10.73 -3.68 -6.40
N LYS A 50 -11.08 -4.70 -7.21
CA LYS A 50 -10.12 -5.72 -7.65
C LYS A 50 -8.95 -5.13 -8.43
N THR A 51 -9.20 -4.16 -9.30
CA THR A 51 -8.17 -3.50 -10.12
C THR A 51 -7.25 -2.62 -9.27
N LEU A 52 -7.81 -1.94 -8.27
CA LEU A 52 -7.06 -1.11 -7.32
C LEU A 52 -6.38 -1.94 -6.21
N GLY A 53 -6.65 -3.25 -6.14
CA GLY A 53 -6.15 -4.12 -5.08
C GLY A 53 -6.73 -3.81 -3.71
N VAL A 54 -7.91 -3.19 -3.65
CA VAL A 54 -8.57 -2.80 -2.40
C VAL A 54 -9.57 -3.87 -1.98
N ASP A 55 -9.51 -4.26 -0.71
CA ASP A 55 -10.57 -5.00 -0.04
C ASP A 55 -11.39 -4.02 0.81
N PRO A 56 -12.60 -3.64 0.37
CA PRO A 56 -13.44 -2.69 1.09
C PRO A 56 -14.06 -3.27 2.36
N HIS A 57 -14.14 -4.60 2.50
CA HIS A 57 -14.70 -5.24 3.70
C HIS A 57 -13.66 -5.32 4.82
N LEU A 58 -12.42 -5.66 4.47
CA LEU A 58 -11.32 -5.75 5.43
C LEU A 58 -10.62 -4.42 5.67
N GLY A 59 -10.95 -3.37 4.89
CA GLY A 59 -10.27 -2.08 4.96
C GLY A 59 -8.78 -2.22 4.66
N LYS A 60 -8.43 -3.01 3.63
CA LYS A 60 -7.03 -3.30 3.28
C LYS A 60 -6.75 -2.91 1.85
N VAL A 61 -5.53 -2.39 1.63
CA VAL A 61 -5.01 -2.08 0.30
C VAL A 61 -3.85 -3.01 0.04
N SER A 62 -4.01 -3.88 -0.96
CA SER A 62 -2.98 -4.79 -1.43
C SER A 62 -2.34 -4.18 -2.67
N PHE A 63 -1.17 -3.56 -2.53
CA PHE A 63 -0.33 -3.13 -3.65
C PHE A 63 0.29 -4.31 -4.43
N LYS A 64 -0.37 -5.47 -4.43
CA LYS A 64 -0.03 -6.56 -5.33
C LYS A 64 -0.39 -6.10 -6.74
N LEU A 65 0.55 -5.40 -7.38
CA LEU A 65 0.77 -5.52 -8.81
C LEU A 65 0.65 -7.00 -9.10
N ASP A 66 -0.36 -7.40 -9.87
CA ASP A 66 -0.50 -8.76 -10.36
C ASP A 66 0.77 -9.09 -11.16
N ALA A 67 1.82 -9.55 -10.47
CA ALA A 67 3.09 -9.95 -11.04
C ALA A 67 2.91 -11.13 -12.03
N LYS A 68 1.72 -11.73 -12.04
CA LYS A 68 1.27 -12.72 -13.02
C LYS A 68 1.11 -12.15 -14.43
N LYS A 69 0.93 -10.83 -14.61
CA LYS A 69 0.73 -10.21 -15.94
C LYS A 69 1.98 -9.57 -16.56
N ASN A 70 3.09 -9.46 -15.85
CA ASN A 70 4.32 -8.86 -16.40
C ASN A 70 5.51 -9.85 -16.34
N PRO A 71 5.80 -10.58 -17.43
CA PRO A 71 6.88 -11.59 -17.45
C PRO A 71 8.28 -11.01 -17.16
N LYS A 72 8.46 -9.69 -17.24
CA LYS A 72 9.73 -9.02 -16.91
C LYS A 72 9.98 -8.85 -15.40
N LEU A 73 8.93 -8.91 -14.55
CA LEU A 73 9.07 -8.74 -13.09
C LEU A 73 9.44 -10.03 -12.35
N LYS A 74 9.25 -11.21 -12.96
CA LYS A 74 9.68 -12.51 -12.37
C LYS A 74 11.20 -12.65 -12.22
N LYS A 75 11.99 -11.89 -12.99
CA LYS A 75 13.46 -11.98 -12.96
C LYS A 75 14.14 -11.10 -11.90
N ARG A 76 13.41 -10.16 -11.26
CA ARG A 76 14.00 -9.18 -10.34
C ARG A 76 13.67 -9.39 -8.86
N LEU A 77 12.70 -10.22 -8.54
CA LEU A 77 12.43 -10.60 -7.15
C LEU A 77 13.23 -11.87 -6.85
N PRO A 78 14.25 -11.81 -5.98
CA PRO A 78 14.88 -13.03 -5.50
C PRO A 78 13.79 -13.86 -4.82
N SER A 79 13.63 -15.12 -5.24
CA SER A 79 12.78 -16.08 -4.53
C SER A 79 13.16 -16.06 -3.06
N PRO A 80 12.21 -15.99 -2.11
CA PRO A 80 12.55 -16.10 -0.71
C PRO A 80 13.22 -17.46 -0.50
N ASN A 81 14.53 -17.42 -0.28
CA ASN A 81 15.29 -18.61 0.04
C ASN A 81 14.80 -19.09 1.40
N LYS A 82 14.12 -20.24 1.43
CA LYS A 82 13.70 -20.90 2.68
C LYS A 82 14.89 -21.47 3.47
N ALA A 83 16.13 -21.16 3.08
CA ALA A 83 17.31 -21.47 3.85
C ALA A 83 17.64 -20.36 4.86
N ASN A 84 17.34 -20.70 6.11
CA ASN A 84 18.21 -20.50 7.26
C ASN A 84 18.25 -19.11 7.94
N LEU A 85 17.16 -18.80 8.64
CA LEU A 85 17.09 -17.77 9.71
C LEU A 85 18.10 -17.99 10.87
N ARG A 86 18.81 -19.13 10.95
CA ARG A 86 19.86 -19.37 11.96
C ARG A 86 21.28 -19.03 11.47
N SER A 87 21.46 -18.67 10.20
CA SER A 87 22.80 -18.38 9.64
C SER A 87 23.25 -16.93 9.77
N LEU A 88 22.37 -16.03 10.23
CA LEU A 88 22.67 -14.58 10.29
C LEU A 88 23.17 -14.09 11.65
N GLY A 89 23.33 -14.95 12.66
CA GLY A 89 23.99 -14.57 13.92
C GLY A 89 23.41 -13.35 14.63
N ILE A 90 22.11 -13.08 14.43
CA ILE A 90 21.36 -12.10 15.20
C ILE A 90 20.72 -12.88 16.35
N PRO A 91 20.89 -12.48 17.62
CA PRO A 91 20.21 -13.13 18.74
C PRO A 91 18.69 -13.13 18.58
#